data_AF-A0A6L2P9K5-F1
#
_entry.id   AF-A0A6L2P9K5-F1
#
_cell.length_a   1.000
_cell.length_b   1.000
_cell.length_c   1.000
_cell.angle_alpha   90.00
_cell.angle_beta   90.00
_cell.angle_gamma   90.00
#
_symmetry.space_group_name_H-M   'P 1'
#
loop_
_entity.id
_entity.type
_entity.pdbx_description
1 polymer ?
#
loop_
_entity_poly.entity_id
_entity_poly.type
_entity_poly.pdbx_seq_one_letter_code
_entity_poly.pdbx_strand_id
1 'polypeptide(L)'
;MFVLQGSDITEAFEAHHITKTPECLLKQFFVRSASEPRNSPYTFKDDGFYRTLKCKAQPILQKLPPGPSVQSKLCSDLLLAAFLVLATVAAATCSFKLGLLAGLILNFLVVSAHNFFHMKDNLRMYYFDLSFMSSRNWRISHALSHHLYTNSLLDLELAMFEPLLQWVPHHTKSFVIRYVSWFYSFVIYCILFHSSLAIRLYLTIKGRVTLSLRKEDVIPFVPLLVMYTYSGATFVDTFVMWCWIVFTASFFFSLNGFNAAHHHPEIFHDGDAPRDDCDWGICQIDAVRDRIEVNSSKFLVLVTFGDHCLHHIFPTIDHWHLRRLYPVFYETCKEFGITYELGTIFDLLKGQFLQLARTEPNPKPPGK
;
A
#
# COMPACT_ATOMS: atom_id res chain seq x y z
N MET A 1 -19.52 -7.59 11.47
CA MET A 1 -19.57 -8.42 10.26
C MET A 1 -18.14 -8.69 9.82
N PHE A 2 -17.70 -9.94 9.87
CA PHE A 2 -16.37 -10.33 9.40
C PHE A 2 -16.40 -10.36 7.87
N VAL A 3 -15.67 -9.44 7.23
CA VAL A 3 -15.75 -9.18 5.78
C VAL A 3 -15.46 -10.44 4.94
N LEU A 4 -14.65 -11.37 5.47
CA LEU A 4 -14.20 -12.59 4.80
C LEU A 4 -14.82 -13.88 5.36
N GLN A 5 -15.91 -13.79 6.15
CA GLN A 5 -16.52 -15.00 6.71
C GLN A 5 -17.08 -15.88 5.61
N GLY A 6 -16.61 -17.13 5.54
CA GLY A 6 -17.06 -18.11 4.56
C GLY A 6 -16.31 -18.06 3.21
N SER A 7 -15.30 -17.19 3.06
CA SER A 7 -14.41 -17.20 1.88
C SER A 7 -13.14 -18.03 2.14
N ASP A 8 -12.44 -18.41 1.07
CA ASP A 8 -11.04 -18.85 1.16
C ASP A 8 -10.19 -17.63 1.58
N ILE A 9 -9.34 -17.80 2.59
CA ILE A 9 -8.44 -16.76 3.12
C ILE A 9 -6.99 -17.24 3.15
N THR A 10 -6.63 -18.24 2.35
CA THR A 10 -5.31 -18.87 2.37
C THR A 10 -4.19 -17.85 2.15
N GLU A 11 -4.27 -16.99 1.13
CA GLU A 11 -3.26 -15.94 0.89
C GLU A 11 -3.15 -14.99 2.08
N ALA A 12 -4.29 -14.54 2.62
CA ALA A 12 -4.31 -13.65 3.78
C ALA A 12 -3.69 -14.33 5.00
N PHE A 13 -4.02 -15.60 5.24
CA PHE A 13 -3.47 -16.37 6.35
C PHE A 13 -1.96 -16.56 6.20
N GLU A 14 -1.50 -16.97 5.02
CA GLU A 14 -0.10 -17.25 4.75
C GLU A 14 0.78 -16.00 4.88
N ALA A 15 0.41 -14.91 4.21
CA ALA A 15 1.14 -13.65 4.19
C ALA A 15 1.20 -12.97 5.58
N HIS A 16 0.14 -13.12 6.40
CA HIS A 16 0.07 -12.44 7.70
C HIS A 16 0.55 -13.29 8.88
N HIS A 17 0.71 -14.61 8.73
CA HIS A 17 1.15 -15.50 9.81
C HIS A 17 2.48 -16.17 9.50
N ILE A 18 3.58 -15.51 9.85
CA ILE A 18 4.92 -15.99 9.50
C ILE A 18 5.38 -17.13 10.43
N THR A 19 4.90 -17.15 11.68
CA THR A 19 5.24 -18.17 12.67
C THR A 19 4.40 -19.44 12.52
N LYS A 20 4.85 -20.58 13.07
CA LYS A 20 4.09 -21.84 13.07
C LYS A 20 2.92 -21.87 14.07
N THR A 21 2.86 -20.92 15.01
CA THR A 21 1.84 -20.93 16.07
C THR A 21 0.40 -20.88 15.52
N PRO A 22 0.05 -19.99 14.57
CA PRO A 22 -1.29 -19.95 13.98
C PRO A 22 -1.64 -21.22 13.20
N GLU A 23 -0.69 -21.82 12.49
CA GLU A 23 -0.86 -23.10 11.78
C GLU A 23 -1.18 -24.25 12.76
N CYS A 24 -0.48 -24.30 13.90
CA CYS A 24 -0.75 -25.27 14.96
C CYS A 24 -2.11 -25.04 15.61
N LEU A 25 -2.50 -23.78 15.85
CA LEU A 25 -3.81 -23.43 16.41
C LEU A 25 -4.95 -23.78 15.46
N LEU A 26 -4.79 -23.55 14.15
CA LEU A 26 -5.83 -23.81 13.14
C LEU A 26 -6.31 -25.27 13.15
N LYS A 27 -5.42 -26.23 13.46
CA LYS A 27 -5.76 -27.65 13.59
C LYS A 27 -6.82 -27.93 14.66
N GLN A 28 -6.88 -27.12 15.72
CA GLN A 28 -7.86 -27.26 16.79
C GLN A 28 -9.27 -26.83 16.36
N PHE A 29 -9.36 -25.99 15.32
CA PHE A 29 -10.61 -25.48 14.76
C PHE A 29 -11.00 -26.19 13.45
N PHE A 30 -10.34 -27.30 13.12
CA PHE A 30 -10.66 -28.08 11.92
C PHE A 30 -12.05 -28.70 12.03
N VAL A 31 -12.94 -28.36 11.10
CA VAL A 31 -14.30 -28.91 11.03
C VAL A 31 -14.39 -30.02 9.99
N ARG A 32 -13.95 -29.73 8.76
CA ARG A 32 -13.94 -30.66 7.63
C ARG A 32 -13.02 -30.14 6.53
N SER A 33 -12.66 -31.00 5.59
CA SER A 33 -12.04 -30.59 4.32
C SER A 33 -13.02 -29.76 3.47
N ALA A 34 -12.47 -28.80 2.71
CA ALA A 34 -13.24 -28.05 1.72
C ALA A 34 -13.85 -29.02 0.68
N SER A 35 -15.09 -28.76 0.29
CA SER A 35 -15.79 -29.56 -0.73
C SER A 35 -15.47 -29.14 -2.16
N GLU A 36 -15.02 -27.90 -2.34
CA GLU A 36 -14.65 -27.31 -3.62
C GLU A 36 -13.15 -27.02 -3.66
N PRO A 37 -12.52 -27.04 -4.84
CA PRO A 37 -11.14 -26.60 -4.99
C PRO A 37 -10.98 -25.11 -4.65
N ARG A 38 -9.75 -24.71 -4.34
CA ARG A 38 -9.41 -23.30 -4.10
C ARG A 38 -9.65 -22.49 -5.39
N ASN A 39 -10.29 -21.34 -5.25
CA ASN A 39 -10.44 -20.36 -6.33
C ASN A 39 -9.34 -19.29 -6.21
N SER A 40 -8.10 -19.68 -6.46
CA SER A 40 -6.94 -18.79 -6.45
C SER A 40 -5.96 -19.22 -7.54
N PRO A 41 -5.30 -18.28 -8.23
CA PRO A 41 -4.26 -18.60 -9.19
C PRO A 41 -2.98 -19.12 -8.52
N TYR A 42 -2.84 -19.00 -7.19
CA TYR A 42 -1.57 -19.20 -6.49
C TYR A 42 -1.49 -20.47 -5.65
N THR A 43 -0.27 -20.97 -5.52
CA THR A 43 0.07 -22.15 -4.72
C THR A 43 1.03 -21.82 -3.58
N PHE A 44 0.97 -22.64 -2.52
CA PHE A 44 1.81 -22.55 -1.33
C PHE A 44 2.42 -23.94 -1.02
N LYS A 45 3.08 -24.56 -2.00
CA LYS A 45 3.68 -25.88 -1.86
C LYS A 45 4.74 -25.87 -0.76
N ASP A 46 4.85 -26.96 0.01
CA ASP A 46 5.78 -27.05 1.14
C ASP A 46 7.25 -26.92 0.70
N ASP A 47 7.58 -27.41 -0.49
CA ASP A 47 8.87 -27.29 -1.17
C ASP A 47 8.94 -26.09 -2.15
N GLY A 48 7.91 -25.24 -2.17
CA GLY A 48 7.83 -24.03 -2.99
C GLY A 48 8.72 -22.90 -2.47
N PHE A 49 8.88 -21.88 -3.30
CA PHE A 49 9.71 -20.71 -3.01
C PHE A 49 9.24 -19.98 -1.76
N TYR A 50 7.95 -19.64 -1.67
CA TYR A 50 7.43 -18.88 -0.53
C TYR A 50 7.61 -19.62 0.79
N ARG A 51 7.28 -20.92 0.84
CA ARG A 51 7.41 -21.72 2.06
C ARG A 51 8.86 -21.89 2.49
N THR A 52 9.77 -22.05 1.54
CA THR A 52 11.22 -22.10 1.80
C THR A 52 11.70 -20.78 2.40
N LEU A 53 11.35 -19.65 1.78
CA LEU A 53 11.71 -18.31 2.25
C LEU A 53 11.13 -18.04 3.66
N LYS A 54 9.85 -18.34 3.88
CA LYS A 54 9.16 -18.20 5.16
C LYS A 54 9.86 -19.02 6.25
N CYS A 55 10.26 -20.27 5.96
CA CYS A 55 11.00 -21.11 6.90
C CYS A 55 12.38 -20.52 7.26
N LYS A 56 13.11 -19.97 6.29
CA LYS A 56 14.41 -19.33 6.52
C LYS A 56 14.31 -17.99 7.26
N ALA A 57 13.20 -17.26 7.07
CA ALA A 57 12.94 -15.99 7.76
C ALA A 57 12.59 -16.20 9.25
N GLN A 58 11.89 -17.29 9.60
CA GLN A 58 11.42 -17.55 10.97
C GLN A 58 12.51 -17.42 12.06
N PRO A 59 13.69 -18.07 11.96
CA PRO A 59 14.75 -17.94 12.97
C PRO A 59 15.32 -16.53 13.12
N ILE A 60 15.27 -15.71 12.07
CA ILE A 60 15.72 -14.31 12.11
C ILE A 60 14.69 -13.48 12.87
N LEU A 61 13.41 -13.67 12.55
CA LEU A 61 12.30 -12.92 13.14
C LEU A 61 12.08 -13.27 14.62
N GLN A 62 12.30 -14.52 15.03
CA GLN A 62 12.21 -14.95 16.43
C GLN A 62 13.20 -14.24 17.37
N LYS A 63 14.29 -13.69 16.83
CA LYS A 63 15.28 -12.92 17.61
C LYS A 63 14.88 -11.45 17.79
N LEU A 64 13.80 -11.01 17.16
CA LEU A 64 13.33 -9.62 17.22
C LEU A 64 12.30 -9.43 18.33
N PRO A 65 12.23 -8.23 18.94
CA PRO A 65 11.13 -7.89 19.82
C PRO A 65 9.77 -8.02 19.10
N PRO A 66 8.71 -8.43 19.80
CA PRO A 66 7.38 -8.52 19.20
C PRO A 66 6.80 -7.13 18.88
N GLY A 67 6.07 -7.04 17.78
CA GLY A 67 5.34 -5.84 17.36
C GLY A 67 6.20 -4.80 16.62
N PRO A 68 5.67 -3.58 16.42
CA PRO A 68 6.35 -2.54 15.68
C PRO A 68 7.64 -2.07 16.38
N SER A 69 8.65 -1.76 15.59
CA SER A 69 9.95 -1.31 16.12
C SER A 69 9.81 0.01 16.88
N VAL A 70 10.69 0.24 17.87
CA VAL A 70 10.71 1.53 18.60
C VAL A 70 11.00 2.69 17.65
N GLN A 71 11.85 2.45 16.65
CA GLN A 71 12.27 3.44 15.68
C GLN A 71 11.14 3.84 14.74
N SER A 72 10.36 2.88 14.21
CA SER A 72 9.19 3.18 13.40
C SER A 72 8.16 3.97 14.21
N LYS A 73 7.88 3.55 15.45
CA LYS A 73 6.95 4.28 16.35
C LYS A 73 7.39 5.73 16.57
N LEU A 74 8.66 5.92 16.95
CA LEU A 74 9.21 7.25 17.23
C LEU A 74 9.21 8.12 15.96
N CYS A 75 9.58 7.55 14.81
CA CYS A 75 9.56 8.26 13.53
C CYS A 75 8.15 8.79 13.22
N SER A 76 7.13 7.94 13.29
CA SER A 76 5.74 8.35 13.02
C SER A 76 5.22 9.39 14.01
N ASP A 77 5.56 9.26 15.29
CA ASP A 77 5.11 10.22 16.32
C ASP A 77 5.78 11.59 16.15
N LEU A 78 7.07 11.60 15.77
CA LEU A 78 7.79 12.83 15.44
C LEU A 78 7.25 13.48 14.16
N LEU A 79 6.89 12.69 13.15
CA LEU A 79 6.23 13.19 11.95
C LEU A 79 4.86 13.80 12.27
N LEU A 80 4.06 13.18 13.15
CA LEU A 80 2.80 13.74 13.63
C LEU A 80 3.01 15.08 14.33
N ALA A 81 3.96 15.15 15.27
CA ALA A 81 4.26 16.39 16.00
C ALA A 81 4.73 17.49 15.04
N ALA A 82 5.66 17.18 14.13
CA ALA A 82 6.16 18.12 13.13
C ALA A 82 5.03 18.60 12.21
N PHE A 83 4.18 17.71 11.74
CA PHE A 83 3.00 18.04 10.93
C PHE A 83 2.07 19.02 11.65
N LEU A 84 1.65 18.71 12.89
CA LEU A 84 0.72 19.57 13.63
C LEU A 84 1.30 20.96 13.89
N VAL A 85 2.60 21.05 14.23
CA VAL A 85 3.29 22.33 14.42
C VAL A 85 3.35 23.10 13.10
N LEU A 86 3.84 22.49 12.03
CA LEU A 86 3.97 23.15 10.73
C LEU A 86 2.63 23.60 10.16
N ALA A 87 1.60 22.76 10.27
CA ALA A 87 0.24 23.07 9.81
C ALA A 87 -0.36 24.26 10.58
N THR A 88 -0.17 24.28 11.92
CA THR A 88 -0.65 25.39 12.76
C THR A 88 0.08 26.69 12.46
N VAL A 89 1.40 26.65 12.29
CA VAL A 89 2.20 27.83 11.91
C VAL A 89 1.85 28.30 10.49
N ALA A 90 1.61 27.38 9.56
CA ALA A 90 1.16 27.71 8.21
C ALA A 90 -0.16 28.48 8.23
N ALA A 91 -1.13 28.04 9.06
CA ALA A 91 -2.39 28.75 9.25
C ALA A 91 -2.20 30.12 9.93
N ALA A 92 -1.39 30.19 10.99
CA ALA A 92 -1.15 31.43 11.75
C ALA A 92 -0.48 32.52 10.90
N THR A 93 0.31 32.12 9.91
CA THR A 93 1.07 33.03 9.03
C THR A 93 0.47 33.15 7.63
N CYS A 94 -0.63 32.46 7.34
CA CYS A 94 -1.21 32.31 6.00
C CYS A 94 -0.16 31.88 4.93
N SER A 95 0.84 31.09 5.33
CA SER A 95 1.97 30.73 4.48
C SER A 95 1.72 29.42 3.74
N PHE A 96 1.30 29.50 2.48
CA PHE A 96 1.10 28.32 1.61
C PHE A 96 2.40 27.54 1.34
N LYS A 97 3.58 28.17 1.48
CA LYS A 97 4.87 27.46 1.42
C LYS A 97 5.08 26.55 2.63
N LEU A 98 4.73 27.02 3.83
CA LEU A 98 4.72 26.18 5.03
C LEU A 98 3.62 25.12 4.95
N GLY A 99 2.46 25.46 4.37
CA GLY A 99 1.40 24.50 4.07
C GLY A 99 1.86 23.39 3.12
N LEU A 100 2.64 23.71 2.09
CA LEU A 100 3.24 22.70 1.19
C LEU A 100 4.16 21.75 1.96
N LEU A 101 5.03 22.30 2.82
CA LEU A 101 5.92 21.48 3.66
C LEU A 101 5.11 20.63 4.65
N ALA A 102 4.09 21.18 5.30
CA ALA A 102 3.19 20.44 6.19
C ALA A 102 2.48 19.29 5.44
N GLY A 103 2.05 19.53 4.19
CA GLY A 103 1.49 18.51 3.32
C GLY A 103 2.47 17.38 2.98
N LEU A 104 3.74 17.71 2.71
CA LEU A 104 4.79 16.70 2.50
C LEU A 104 5.03 15.85 3.76
N ILE A 105 5.06 16.48 4.94
CA ILE A 105 5.19 15.75 6.22
C ILE A 105 3.95 14.90 6.52
N LEU A 106 2.74 15.40 6.22
CA LEU A 106 1.51 14.62 6.32
C LEU A 106 1.56 13.40 5.39
N ASN A 107 2.05 13.54 4.16
CA ASN A 107 2.28 12.40 3.28
C ASN A 107 3.20 11.36 3.93
N PHE A 108 4.37 11.75 4.43
CA PHE A 108 5.29 10.82 5.10
C PHE A 108 4.65 10.11 6.30
N LEU A 109 3.84 10.84 7.07
CA LEU A 109 3.08 10.29 8.19
C LEU A 109 2.05 9.25 7.72
N VAL A 110 1.31 9.53 6.65
CA VAL A 110 0.30 8.64 6.08
C VAL A 110 0.94 7.38 5.49
N VAL A 111 2.02 7.52 4.72
CA VAL A 111 2.78 6.37 4.21
C VAL A 111 3.37 5.56 5.35
N SER A 112 3.91 6.21 6.38
CA SER A 112 4.41 5.52 7.57
C SER A 112 3.30 4.76 8.31
N ALA A 113 2.07 5.27 8.33
CA ALA A 113 0.92 4.62 8.97
C ALA A 113 0.54 3.29 8.31
N HIS A 114 0.86 3.11 7.02
CA HIS A 114 0.60 1.86 6.29
C HIS A 114 1.33 0.66 6.90
N ASN A 115 2.58 0.85 7.35
CA ASN A 115 3.32 -0.15 8.12
C ASN A 115 2.49 -0.67 9.32
N PHE A 116 1.78 0.21 10.01
CA PHE A 116 1.08 -0.13 11.24
C PHE A 116 -0.27 -0.81 11.01
N PHE A 117 -0.97 -0.54 9.91
CA PHE A 117 -2.27 -1.17 9.70
C PHE A 117 -2.16 -2.62 9.22
N HIS A 118 -1.02 -3.04 8.67
CA HIS A 118 -0.74 -4.45 8.38
C HIS A 118 -0.48 -5.27 9.65
N MET A 119 -0.16 -4.60 10.76
CA MET A 119 0.08 -5.23 12.05
C MET A 119 -1.19 -5.31 12.91
N LYS A 120 -1.06 -5.95 14.08
CA LYS A 120 -2.08 -5.90 15.14
C LYS A 120 -2.49 -4.45 15.42
N ASP A 121 -3.79 -4.26 15.64
CA ASP A 121 -4.39 -2.96 15.96
C ASP A 121 -3.57 -2.18 16.99
N ASN A 122 -3.26 -0.95 16.61
CA ASN A 122 -2.43 -0.03 17.39
C ASN A 122 -2.83 1.40 17.03
N LEU A 123 -2.44 2.38 17.85
CA LEU A 123 -2.84 3.77 17.63
C LEU A 123 -2.36 4.35 16.29
N ARG A 124 -1.19 3.96 15.80
CA ARG A 124 -0.50 4.61 14.67
C ARG A 124 -1.10 4.25 13.32
N MET A 125 -1.89 3.17 13.25
CA MET A 125 -2.71 2.89 12.06
C MET A 125 -3.66 4.06 11.74
N TYR A 126 -4.14 4.77 12.76
CA TYR A 126 -5.09 5.88 12.63
C TYR A 126 -4.43 7.17 12.13
N TYR A 127 -3.09 7.23 12.08
CA TYR A 127 -2.41 8.35 11.42
C TYR A 127 -2.69 8.38 9.92
N PHE A 128 -3.01 7.22 9.32
CA PHE A 128 -3.48 7.11 7.95
C PHE A 128 -4.78 7.90 7.73
N ASP A 129 -5.67 7.89 8.73
CA ASP A 129 -6.99 8.52 8.67
C ASP A 129 -6.93 10.05 8.74
N LEU A 130 -5.77 10.65 9.03
CA LEU A 130 -5.59 12.11 8.95
C LEU A 130 -5.70 12.64 7.52
N SER A 131 -5.60 11.77 6.52
CA SER A 131 -5.60 12.09 5.08
C SER A 131 -6.99 12.15 4.43
N PHE A 132 -8.09 12.05 5.19
CA PHE A 132 -9.43 11.72 4.68
C PHE A 132 -9.60 10.29 4.12
N MET A 133 -8.54 9.50 4.03
CA MET A 133 -8.67 8.08 3.71
C MET A 133 -9.15 7.29 4.94
N SER A 134 -9.34 5.98 4.78
CA SER A 134 -9.80 5.11 5.86
C SER A 134 -8.88 3.89 5.97
N SER A 135 -8.18 3.75 7.09
CA SER A 135 -7.34 2.61 7.47
C SER A 135 -8.14 1.30 7.44
N ARG A 136 -9.42 1.36 7.80
CA ARG A 136 -10.34 0.21 7.66
C ARG A 136 -10.56 -0.17 6.20
N ASN A 137 -10.89 0.78 5.34
CA ASN A 137 -11.14 0.49 3.93
C ASN A 137 -9.84 0.08 3.22
N TRP A 138 -8.72 0.68 3.60
CA TRP A 138 -7.40 0.32 3.08
C TRP A 138 -6.94 -1.06 3.53
N ARG A 139 -7.30 -1.51 4.73
CA ARG A 139 -7.10 -2.93 5.08
C ARG A 139 -7.87 -3.87 4.16
N ILE A 140 -9.01 -3.45 3.60
CA ILE A 140 -9.78 -4.26 2.65
C ILE A 140 -9.17 -4.18 1.25
N SER A 141 -9.00 -2.98 0.69
CA SER A 141 -8.48 -2.81 -0.68
C SER A 141 -7.00 -3.15 -0.80
N HIS A 142 -6.20 -2.70 0.16
CA HIS A 142 -4.75 -2.81 0.10
C HIS A 142 -4.29 -4.12 0.74
N ALA A 143 -4.54 -4.32 2.04
CA ALA A 143 -3.96 -5.47 2.77
C ALA A 143 -4.59 -6.82 2.41
N LEU A 144 -5.91 -6.86 2.18
CA LEU A 144 -6.65 -8.10 1.90
C LEU A 144 -6.95 -8.33 0.41
N SER A 145 -6.48 -7.46 -0.48
CA SER A 145 -6.65 -7.62 -1.93
C SER A 145 -5.35 -7.30 -2.66
N HIS A 146 -4.89 -6.05 -2.69
CA HIS A 146 -3.68 -5.66 -3.43
C HIS A 146 -2.44 -6.45 -3.02
N HIS A 147 -2.14 -6.59 -1.71
CA HIS A 147 -1.00 -7.37 -1.22
C HIS A 147 -1.09 -8.87 -1.56
N LEU A 148 -2.31 -9.39 -1.70
CA LEU A 148 -2.53 -10.82 -1.92
C LEU A 148 -2.53 -11.18 -3.40
N TYR A 149 -2.96 -10.25 -4.26
CA TYR A 149 -3.23 -10.49 -5.68
C TYR A 149 -2.73 -9.35 -6.58
N THR A 150 -1.61 -8.72 -6.22
CA THR A 150 -1.04 -7.53 -6.89
C THR A 150 -1.08 -7.62 -8.41
N ASN A 151 -1.60 -6.57 -9.05
CA ASN A 151 -1.74 -6.44 -10.51
C ASN A 151 -2.60 -7.53 -11.20
N SER A 152 -3.32 -8.35 -10.45
CA SER A 152 -4.34 -9.26 -11.01
C SER A 152 -5.73 -8.61 -11.08
N LEU A 153 -6.70 -9.27 -11.71
CA LEU A 153 -8.12 -8.89 -11.72
C LEU A 153 -8.78 -8.97 -10.34
N LEU A 154 -8.13 -9.63 -9.36
CA LEU A 154 -8.57 -9.66 -7.96
C LEU A 154 -8.00 -8.49 -7.14
N ASP A 155 -7.14 -7.67 -7.73
CA ASP A 155 -6.60 -6.45 -7.14
C ASP A 155 -7.62 -5.30 -7.23
N LEU A 156 -8.24 -4.97 -6.09
CA LEU A 156 -9.18 -3.87 -5.98
C LEU A 156 -8.51 -2.53 -6.31
N GLU A 157 -7.21 -2.36 -6.05
CA GLU A 157 -6.51 -1.11 -6.34
C GLU A 157 -6.27 -0.91 -7.83
N LEU A 158 -6.25 -1.97 -8.63
CA LEU A 158 -6.25 -1.88 -10.08
C LEU A 158 -7.63 -1.39 -10.58
N ALA A 159 -8.71 -2.01 -10.10
CA ALA A 159 -10.08 -1.73 -10.55
C ALA A 159 -10.63 -0.38 -10.05
N MET A 160 -10.20 0.10 -8.87
CA MET A 160 -10.71 1.33 -8.25
C MET A 160 -10.47 2.60 -9.07
N PHE A 161 -9.45 2.60 -9.94
CA PHE A 161 -9.14 3.75 -10.78
C PHE A 161 -9.73 3.63 -12.18
N GLU A 162 -10.34 2.51 -12.54
CA GLU A 162 -11.02 2.37 -13.80
C GLU A 162 -12.36 3.14 -13.81
N PRO A 163 -12.75 3.75 -14.94
CA PRO A 163 -12.07 3.74 -16.24
C PRO A 163 -11.02 4.86 -16.40
N LEU A 164 -10.70 5.62 -15.36
CA LEU A 164 -9.82 6.81 -15.46
C LEU A 164 -8.35 6.45 -15.66
N LEU A 165 -7.82 5.46 -14.96
CA LEU A 165 -6.46 4.93 -15.15
C LEU A 165 -6.57 3.43 -15.36
N GLN A 166 -5.98 2.93 -16.44
CA GLN A 166 -6.05 1.51 -16.81
C GLN A 166 -4.64 0.97 -17.02
N TRP A 167 -4.17 0.16 -16.08
CA TRP A 167 -2.84 -0.46 -16.17
C TRP A 167 -2.87 -1.84 -16.80
N VAL A 168 -3.98 -2.58 -16.77
CA VAL A 168 -4.15 -3.85 -17.50
C VAL A 168 -3.97 -3.62 -19.00
N PRO A 169 -3.03 -4.29 -19.69
CA PRO A 169 -2.89 -4.14 -21.14
C PRO A 169 -4.11 -4.71 -21.86
N HIS A 170 -4.82 -3.85 -22.59
CA HIS A 170 -5.98 -4.28 -23.38
C HIS A 170 -6.10 -3.47 -24.67
N HIS A 171 -6.46 -4.13 -25.78
CA HIS A 171 -6.54 -3.55 -27.11
C HIS A 171 -7.61 -2.44 -27.24
N THR A 172 -8.59 -2.40 -26.34
CA THR A 172 -9.68 -1.40 -26.37
C THR A 172 -9.34 -0.08 -25.67
N LYS A 173 -8.14 0.09 -25.08
CA LYS A 173 -7.78 1.37 -24.44
C LYS A 173 -7.83 2.51 -25.45
N SER A 174 -8.65 3.52 -25.15
CA SER A 174 -8.77 4.69 -26.00
C SER A 174 -7.51 5.57 -25.95
N PHE A 175 -7.34 6.43 -26.95
CA PHE A 175 -6.26 7.42 -26.98
C PHE A 175 -6.23 8.30 -25.70
N VAL A 176 -7.41 8.63 -25.16
CA VAL A 176 -7.55 9.44 -23.94
C VAL A 176 -6.95 8.71 -22.73
N ILE A 177 -7.31 7.44 -22.53
CA ILE A 177 -6.80 6.64 -21.40
C ILE A 177 -5.30 6.36 -21.53
N ARG A 178 -4.79 6.26 -22.77
CA ARG A 178 -3.39 5.95 -23.02
C ARG A 178 -2.46 7.14 -22.81
N TYR A 179 -2.81 8.30 -23.36
CA TYR A 179 -1.87 9.43 -23.47
C TYR A 179 -2.37 10.71 -22.79
N VAL A 180 -3.68 10.97 -22.78
CA VAL A 180 -4.23 12.15 -22.07
C VAL A 180 -4.21 11.91 -20.56
N SER A 181 -4.31 10.64 -20.14
CA SER A 181 -4.13 10.22 -18.75
C SER A 181 -2.82 10.65 -18.13
N TRP A 182 -1.75 10.78 -18.90
CA TRP A 182 -0.47 11.25 -18.39
C TRP A 182 -0.57 12.65 -17.78
N PHE A 183 -1.46 13.48 -18.32
CA PHE A 183 -1.68 14.83 -17.84
C PHE A 183 -2.71 14.89 -16.71
N TYR A 184 -3.88 14.25 -16.88
CA TYR A 184 -4.91 14.30 -15.84
C TYR A 184 -4.57 13.43 -14.62
N SER A 185 -3.60 12.50 -14.71
CA SER A 185 -3.10 11.74 -13.54
C SER A 185 -2.64 12.69 -12.45
N PHE A 186 -1.94 13.77 -12.76
CA PHE A 186 -1.52 14.76 -11.76
C PHE A 186 -2.69 15.45 -11.06
N VAL A 187 -3.82 15.63 -11.74
CA VAL A 187 -5.04 16.14 -11.11
C VAL A 187 -5.63 15.08 -10.18
N ILE A 188 -5.71 13.82 -10.62
CA ILE A 188 -6.14 12.69 -9.78
C ILE A 188 -5.28 12.59 -8.51
N TYR A 189 -3.97 12.75 -8.65
CA TYR A 189 -3.02 12.68 -7.54
C TYR A 189 -3.36 13.70 -6.46
N CYS A 190 -3.68 14.94 -6.83
CA CYS A 190 -4.01 15.99 -5.87
C CYS A 190 -5.37 15.81 -5.16
N ILE A 191 -6.33 15.12 -5.80
CA ILE A 191 -7.71 15.04 -5.30
C ILE A 191 -8.05 13.69 -4.65
N LEU A 192 -7.17 12.69 -4.72
CA LEU A 192 -7.42 11.33 -4.21
C LEU A 192 -7.92 11.32 -2.75
N PHE A 193 -7.30 12.10 -1.88
CA PHE A 193 -7.69 12.21 -0.47
C PHE A 193 -9.09 12.80 -0.32
N HIS A 194 -9.36 13.92 -1.00
CA HIS A 194 -10.67 14.58 -0.99
C HIS A 194 -11.77 13.71 -1.60
N SER A 195 -11.48 13.00 -2.69
CA SER A 195 -12.42 12.10 -3.35
C SER A 195 -12.78 10.92 -2.44
N SER A 196 -11.84 10.43 -1.63
CA SER A 196 -12.10 9.38 -0.63
C SER A 196 -13.21 9.78 0.34
N LEU A 197 -13.16 11.01 0.89
CA LEU A 197 -14.24 11.53 1.75
C LEU A 197 -15.54 11.74 0.95
N ALA A 198 -15.46 12.39 -0.21
CA ALA A 198 -16.63 12.70 -1.03
C ALA A 198 -17.40 11.44 -1.45
N ILE A 199 -16.69 10.38 -1.86
CA ILE A 199 -17.28 9.09 -2.25
C ILE A 199 -17.95 8.43 -1.04
N ARG A 200 -17.30 8.40 0.14
CA ARG A 200 -17.90 7.82 1.35
C ARG A 200 -19.18 8.57 1.74
N LEU A 201 -19.15 9.90 1.72
CA LEU A 201 -20.33 10.73 2.00
C LEU A 201 -21.44 10.48 0.97
N TYR A 202 -21.12 10.47 -0.32
CA TYR A 202 -22.08 10.21 -1.39
C TYR A 202 -22.76 8.84 -1.24
N LEU A 203 -21.97 7.78 -1.03
CA LEU A 203 -22.51 6.42 -0.85
C LEU A 203 -23.39 6.31 0.39
N THR A 204 -23.04 7.03 1.46
CA THR A 204 -23.83 7.10 2.69
C THR A 204 -25.16 7.84 2.46
N ILE A 205 -25.14 9.01 1.82
CA ILE A 205 -26.34 9.78 1.49
C ILE A 205 -27.27 8.98 0.56
N LYS A 206 -26.71 8.17 -0.34
CA LYS A 206 -27.47 7.26 -1.22
C LYS A 206 -27.94 5.97 -0.53
N GLY A 207 -27.70 5.80 0.77
CA GLY A 207 -28.11 4.61 1.53
C GLY A 207 -27.41 3.32 1.09
N ARG A 208 -26.33 3.42 0.30
CA ARG A 208 -25.54 2.26 -0.17
C ARG A 208 -24.57 1.75 0.90
N VAL A 209 -24.25 2.60 1.86
CA VAL A 209 -23.47 2.28 3.05
C VAL A 209 -24.27 2.75 4.26
N THR A 210 -24.41 1.89 5.27
CA THR A 210 -25.06 2.27 6.51
C THR A 210 -24.31 3.44 7.14
N LEU A 211 -25.03 4.52 7.48
CA LEU A 211 -24.47 5.63 8.24
C LEU A 211 -24.00 5.11 9.59
N SER A 212 -22.69 4.90 9.70
CA SER A 212 -22.01 4.68 10.96
C SER A 212 -20.99 5.80 11.06
N LEU A 213 -21.24 6.80 11.91
CA LEU A 213 -20.20 7.76 12.26
C LEU A 213 -19.11 6.98 12.99
N ARG A 214 -18.04 6.64 12.27
CA ARG A 214 -16.90 5.95 12.85
C ARG A 214 -15.80 6.95 13.17
N LYS A 215 -14.86 6.53 14.00
CA LYS A 215 -13.70 7.34 14.34
C LYS A 215 -12.90 7.75 13.11
N GLU A 216 -12.80 6.87 12.10
CA GLU A 216 -12.10 7.14 10.84
C GLU A 216 -12.73 8.30 10.05
N ASP A 217 -14.01 8.61 10.27
CA ASP A 217 -14.68 9.75 9.64
C ASP A 217 -14.50 11.07 10.41
N VAL A 218 -14.03 11.00 11.67
CA VAL A 218 -13.82 12.18 12.55
C VAL A 218 -12.35 12.56 12.65
N ILE A 219 -11.43 11.58 12.67
CA ILE A 219 -9.98 11.78 12.77
C ILE A 219 -9.42 12.82 11.77
N PRO A 220 -9.84 12.85 10.49
CA PRO A 220 -9.33 13.84 9.54
C PRO A 220 -9.57 15.31 9.95
N PHE A 221 -10.53 15.57 10.83
CA PHE A 221 -10.85 16.92 11.29
C PHE A 221 -10.09 17.33 12.56
N VAL A 222 -9.33 16.41 13.19
CA VAL A 222 -8.50 16.72 14.36
C VAL A 222 -7.41 17.75 14.02
N PRO A 223 -6.64 17.64 12.92
CA PRO A 223 -5.67 18.68 12.56
C PRO A 223 -6.32 20.04 12.32
N LEU A 224 -7.47 20.08 11.64
CA LEU A 224 -8.23 21.32 11.43
C LEU A 224 -8.61 21.98 12.76
N LEU A 225 -9.09 21.20 13.73
CA LEU A 225 -9.43 21.70 15.07
C LEU A 225 -8.20 22.27 15.80
N VAL A 226 -7.06 21.56 15.74
CA VAL A 226 -5.79 22.02 16.35
C VAL A 226 -5.34 23.33 15.68
N MET A 227 -5.28 23.37 14.35
CA MET A 227 -4.91 24.57 13.60
C MET A 227 -5.81 25.76 13.96
N TYR A 228 -7.12 25.56 14.00
CA TYR A 228 -8.09 26.63 14.31
C TYR A 228 -7.92 27.14 15.74
N THR A 229 -7.71 26.24 16.70
CA THR A 229 -7.59 26.59 18.12
C THR A 229 -6.32 27.38 18.42
N TYR A 230 -5.19 27.03 17.80
CA TYR A 230 -3.87 27.53 18.18
C TYR A 230 -3.25 28.54 17.22
N SER A 231 -3.78 28.71 16.01
CA SER A 231 -3.20 29.64 15.02
C SER A 231 -3.60 31.10 15.22
N GLY A 232 -4.73 31.36 15.89
CA GLY A 232 -5.35 32.70 15.93
C GLY A 232 -5.98 33.14 14.60
N ALA A 233 -5.94 32.30 13.56
CA ALA A 233 -6.56 32.59 12.27
C ALA A 233 -8.08 32.41 12.32
N THR A 234 -8.80 32.99 11.34
CA THR A 234 -10.23 32.73 11.21
C THR A 234 -10.48 31.26 10.83
N PHE A 235 -11.69 30.77 11.08
CA PHE A 235 -12.07 29.41 10.66
C PHE A 235 -11.92 29.23 9.15
N VAL A 236 -12.30 30.24 8.35
CA VAL A 236 -12.23 30.19 6.88
C VAL A 236 -10.78 30.07 6.42
N ASP A 237 -9.87 30.89 6.94
CA ASP A 237 -8.44 30.84 6.57
C ASP A 237 -7.82 29.49 6.98
N THR A 238 -8.16 29.01 8.17
CA THR A 238 -7.70 27.71 8.66
C THR A 238 -8.21 26.57 7.77
N PHE A 239 -9.48 26.60 7.39
CA PHE A 239 -10.08 25.59 6.53
C PHE A 239 -9.47 25.58 5.13
N VAL A 240 -9.24 26.74 4.53
CA VAL A 240 -8.54 26.87 3.24
C VAL A 240 -7.13 26.29 3.32
N MET A 241 -6.38 26.62 4.38
CA MET A 241 -5.04 26.07 4.61
C MET A 241 -5.07 24.56 4.81
N TRP A 242 -6.06 24.03 5.53
CA TRP A 242 -6.23 22.58 5.71
C TRP A 242 -6.45 21.86 4.37
N CYS A 243 -7.37 22.37 3.54
CA CYS A 243 -7.59 21.83 2.20
C CYS A 243 -6.32 21.87 1.33
N TRP A 244 -5.52 22.94 1.43
CA TRP A 244 -4.25 23.05 0.72
C TRP A 244 -3.21 22.02 1.19
N ILE A 245 -3.11 21.79 2.49
CA ILE A 245 -2.22 20.79 3.09
C ILE A 245 -2.61 19.38 2.62
N VAL A 246 -3.91 19.04 2.69
CA VAL A 246 -4.43 17.75 2.22
C VAL A 246 -4.20 17.57 0.71
N PHE A 247 -4.42 18.61 -0.09
CA PHE A 247 -4.17 18.59 -1.53
C PHE A 247 -2.71 18.25 -1.82
N THR A 248 -1.78 18.89 -1.11
CA THR A 248 -0.34 18.63 -1.24
C THR A 248 0.03 17.22 -0.79
N ALA A 249 -0.50 16.79 0.35
CA ALA A 249 -0.24 15.44 0.87
C ALA A 249 -0.74 14.36 -0.10
N SER A 250 -1.94 14.55 -0.66
CA SER A 250 -2.52 13.67 -1.67
C SER A 250 -1.63 13.56 -2.90
N PHE A 251 -1.09 14.68 -3.39
CA PHE A 251 -0.19 14.70 -4.54
C PHE A 251 1.05 13.83 -4.30
N PHE A 252 1.77 14.04 -3.19
CA PHE A 252 2.99 13.28 -2.90
C PHE A 252 2.70 11.82 -2.58
N PHE A 253 1.58 11.53 -1.91
CA PHE A 253 1.15 10.16 -1.63
C PHE A 253 0.89 9.40 -2.92
N SER A 254 0.12 10.00 -3.83
CA SER A 254 -0.24 9.39 -5.12
C SER A 254 0.96 9.29 -6.06
N LEU A 255 1.81 10.33 -6.09
CA LEU A 255 3.05 10.32 -6.84
C LEU A 255 3.91 9.13 -6.43
N ASN A 256 4.01 8.85 -5.13
CA ASN A 256 4.74 7.68 -4.67
C ASN A 256 3.95 6.38 -4.92
N GLY A 257 2.69 6.29 -4.50
CA GLY A 257 1.88 5.07 -4.58
C GLY A 257 1.72 4.50 -6.00
N PHE A 258 1.46 5.35 -7.00
CA PHE A 258 1.27 4.86 -8.37
C PHE A 258 2.58 4.58 -9.12
N ASN A 259 3.68 5.22 -8.72
CA ASN A 259 4.93 5.19 -9.49
C ASN A 259 6.05 4.40 -8.81
N ALA A 260 5.85 3.92 -7.57
CA ALA A 260 6.94 3.40 -6.76
C ALA A 260 7.37 1.97 -7.10
N ALA A 261 6.45 1.09 -7.48
CA ALA A 261 6.75 -0.35 -7.46
C ALA A 261 5.94 -1.27 -8.39
N HIS A 262 4.69 -0.94 -8.73
CA HIS A 262 3.77 -1.91 -9.35
C HIS A 262 3.57 -1.76 -10.85
N HIS A 263 3.69 -0.55 -11.38
CA HIS A 263 3.26 -0.25 -12.75
C HIS A 263 4.47 0.01 -13.64
N HIS A 264 4.89 -1.01 -14.38
CA HIS A 264 5.96 -0.94 -15.38
C HIS A 264 5.68 -1.97 -16.49
N PRO A 265 6.02 -1.71 -17.77
CA PRO A 265 5.81 -2.68 -18.87
C PRO A 265 6.50 -4.03 -18.71
N GLU A 266 7.51 -4.10 -17.86
CA GLU A 266 8.27 -5.32 -17.54
C GLU A 266 7.80 -6.01 -16.26
N ILE A 267 6.86 -5.40 -15.53
CA ILE A 267 6.25 -5.97 -14.33
C ILE A 267 4.94 -6.64 -14.75
N PHE A 268 4.69 -7.82 -14.21
CA PHE A 268 3.50 -8.61 -14.52
C PHE A 268 2.22 -7.82 -14.21
N HIS A 269 1.31 -7.79 -15.18
CA HIS A 269 -0.08 -7.39 -15.01
C HIS A 269 -0.98 -8.44 -15.63
N ASP A 270 -2.18 -8.60 -15.07
CA ASP A 270 -3.15 -9.53 -15.65
C ASP A 270 -3.39 -9.23 -17.13
N GLY A 271 -3.55 -10.29 -17.91
CA GLY A 271 -3.51 -10.25 -19.38
C GLY A 271 -2.16 -10.65 -19.97
N ASP A 272 -1.04 -10.39 -19.27
CA ASP A 272 0.29 -10.89 -19.65
C ASP A 272 0.36 -12.43 -19.55
N ALA A 273 1.30 -13.04 -20.28
CA ALA A 273 1.53 -14.47 -20.17
C ALA A 273 1.95 -14.81 -18.72
N PRO A 274 1.18 -15.62 -17.99
CA PRO A 274 1.52 -16.00 -16.63
C PRO A 274 2.69 -17.00 -16.65
N ARG A 275 3.45 -17.03 -15.56
CA ARG A 275 4.43 -18.08 -15.32
C ARG A 275 3.74 -19.43 -15.10
N ASP A 276 4.38 -20.52 -15.52
CA ASP A 276 3.88 -21.89 -15.25
C ASP A 276 3.92 -22.24 -13.75
N ASP A 277 4.92 -21.71 -13.04
CA ASP A 277 5.10 -21.94 -11.61
C ASP A 277 4.41 -20.86 -10.78
N CYS A 278 3.14 -21.11 -10.44
CA CYS A 278 2.28 -20.19 -9.70
C CYS A 278 2.56 -20.15 -8.18
N ASP A 279 3.81 -20.28 -7.73
CA ASP A 279 4.16 -20.01 -6.32
C ASP A 279 3.87 -18.54 -5.99
N TRP A 280 3.09 -18.32 -4.92
CA TRP A 280 2.63 -16.99 -4.55
C TRP A 280 3.78 -16.00 -4.34
N GLY A 281 4.86 -16.43 -3.69
CA GLY A 281 6.00 -15.55 -3.39
C GLY A 281 6.74 -15.12 -4.64
N ILE A 282 6.81 -15.98 -5.66
CA ILE A 282 7.42 -15.61 -6.94
C ILE A 282 6.51 -14.66 -7.73
N CYS A 283 5.20 -14.90 -7.73
CA CYS A 283 4.26 -13.97 -8.36
C CYS A 283 4.29 -12.56 -7.72
N GLN A 284 4.57 -12.44 -6.42
CA GLN A 284 4.81 -11.14 -5.80
C GLN A 284 6.09 -10.47 -6.32
N ILE A 285 7.16 -11.23 -6.59
CA ILE A 285 8.40 -10.71 -7.20
C ILE A 285 8.13 -10.23 -8.63
N ASP A 286 7.33 -10.96 -9.40
CA ASP A 286 7.01 -10.60 -10.78
C ASP A 286 6.14 -9.34 -10.89
N ALA A 287 5.36 -9.02 -9.85
CA ALA A 287 4.42 -7.90 -9.79
C ALA A 287 4.99 -6.65 -9.07
N VAL A 288 6.22 -6.70 -8.58
CA VAL A 288 6.82 -5.63 -7.76
C VAL A 288 8.29 -5.43 -8.10
N ARG A 289 8.70 -4.18 -8.35
CA ARG A 289 10.12 -3.81 -8.51
C ARG A 289 10.51 -2.75 -7.48
N ASP A 290 11.56 -3.05 -6.71
CA ASP A 290 12.06 -2.15 -5.67
C ASP A 290 12.96 -1.03 -6.23
N ARG A 291 13.17 0.03 -5.43
CA ARG A 291 13.97 1.20 -5.82
C ARG A 291 15.32 1.25 -5.11
N ILE A 292 16.39 1.34 -5.90
CA ILE A 292 17.78 1.34 -5.39
C ILE A 292 18.01 2.52 -4.42
N GLU A 293 17.50 3.70 -4.76
CA GLU A 293 17.71 4.93 -4.00
C GLU A 293 17.03 4.88 -2.63
N VAL A 294 15.90 4.16 -2.52
CA VAL A 294 15.08 4.10 -1.31
C VAL A 294 15.59 3.06 -0.33
N ASN A 295 15.89 1.84 -0.79
CA ASN A 295 16.20 0.68 0.06
C ASN A 295 17.51 0.84 0.88
N SER A 296 18.34 1.84 0.53
CA SER A 296 19.54 2.18 1.29
C SER A 296 19.24 2.87 2.63
N SER A 297 18.07 3.51 2.78
CA SER A 297 17.70 4.34 3.93
C SER A 297 16.46 3.84 4.64
N LYS A 298 16.56 3.48 5.92
CA LYS A 298 15.41 3.02 6.72
C LYS A 298 14.31 4.08 6.86
N PHE A 299 14.68 5.35 6.87
CA PHE A 299 13.70 6.43 6.92
C PHE A 299 12.90 6.48 5.61
N LEU A 300 13.59 6.50 4.46
CA LEU A 300 12.93 6.52 3.16
C LEU A 300 12.07 5.27 2.97
N VAL A 301 12.58 4.08 3.34
CA VAL A 301 11.82 2.83 3.33
C VAL A 301 10.47 2.97 4.05
N LEU A 302 10.47 3.56 5.25
CA LEU A 302 9.25 3.75 6.04
C LEU A 302 8.30 4.81 5.46
N VAL A 303 8.81 5.89 4.88
CA VAL A 303 7.99 7.05 4.47
C VAL A 303 7.70 7.13 2.96
N THR A 304 8.26 6.23 2.16
CA THR A 304 8.02 6.16 0.72
C THR A 304 7.72 4.74 0.22
N PHE A 305 7.28 3.79 1.05
CA PHE A 305 7.03 2.40 0.63
C PHE A 305 8.27 1.71 0.02
N GLY A 306 9.43 1.77 0.69
CA GLY A 306 10.61 1.02 0.27
C GLY A 306 10.59 -0.43 0.78
N ASP A 307 11.61 -1.20 0.40
CA ASP A 307 11.66 -2.67 0.62
C ASP A 307 10.34 -3.35 0.19
N HIS A 308 9.73 -2.84 -0.89
CA HIS A 308 8.34 -3.06 -1.28
C HIS A 308 8.05 -4.52 -1.58
N CYS A 309 8.97 -5.20 -2.27
CA CYS A 309 8.85 -6.63 -2.58
C CYS A 309 8.78 -7.49 -1.30
N LEU A 310 9.68 -7.25 -0.34
CA LEU A 310 9.64 -7.97 0.94
C LEU A 310 8.44 -7.56 1.79
N HIS A 311 7.99 -6.30 1.68
CA HIS A 311 6.77 -5.84 2.32
C HIS A 311 5.53 -6.57 1.77
N HIS A 312 5.45 -6.80 0.45
CA HIS A 312 4.38 -7.60 -0.15
C HIS A 312 4.39 -9.05 0.32
N ILE A 313 5.58 -9.66 0.41
CA ILE A 313 5.74 -11.06 0.84
C ILE A 313 5.46 -11.21 2.35
N PHE A 314 5.85 -10.23 3.16
CA PHE A 314 5.79 -10.26 4.63
C PHE A 314 5.20 -8.96 5.22
N PRO A 315 3.93 -8.62 4.93
CA PRO A 315 3.35 -7.29 5.22
C PRO A 315 3.26 -6.98 6.71
N THR A 316 3.21 -8.01 7.56
CA THR A 316 3.13 -7.87 9.02
C THR A 316 4.47 -7.55 9.68
N ILE A 317 5.58 -7.62 8.94
CA ILE A 317 6.92 -7.32 9.45
C ILE A 317 7.18 -5.83 9.31
N ASP A 318 7.64 -5.22 10.40
CA ASP A 318 7.94 -3.78 10.41
C ASP A 318 9.00 -3.44 9.36
N HIS A 319 8.76 -2.36 8.61
CA HIS A 319 9.68 -1.84 7.59
C HIS A 319 11.12 -1.68 8.12
N TRP A 320 11.29 -1.37 9.41
CA TRP A 320 12.61 -1.28 10.05
C TRP A 320 13.39 -2.61 10.11
N HIS A 321 12.68 -3.72 9.98
CA HIS A 321 13.18 -5.09 10.11
C HIS A 321 13.24 -5.84 8.78
N LEU A 322 12.48 -5.44 7.74
CA LEU A 322 12.45 -6.10 6.43
C LEU A 322 13.84 -6.34 5.84
N ARG A 323 14.73 -5.34 5.92
CA ARG A 323 16.10 -5.47 5.41
C ARG A 323 16.91 -6.64 5.97
N ARG A 324 16.54 -7.15 7.16
CA ARG A 324 17.20 -8.33 7.76
C ARG A 324 16.89 -9.63 7.02
N LEU A 325 15.86 -9.64 6.18
CA LEU A 325 15.42 -10.81 5.43
C LEU A 325 16.06 -10.90 4.03
N TYR A 326 16.66 -9.81 3.52
CA TYR A 326 17.34 -9.84 2.21
C TYR A 326 18.39 -10.96 2.06
N PRO A 327 19.22 -11.30 3.06
CA PRO A 327 20.18 -12.40 2.90
C PRO A 327 19.51 -13.74 2.57
N VAL A 328 18.45 -14.10 3.29
CA VAL A 328 17.71 -15.36 3.03
C VAL A 328 16.82 -15.25 1.80
N PHE A 329 16.33 -14.05 1.48
CA PHE A 329 15.62 -13.78 0.24
C PHE A 329 16.50 -14.04 -0.99
N TYR A 330 17.68 -13.43 -1.06
CA TYR A 330 18.61 -13.64 -2.17
C TYR A 330 19.10 -15.08 -2.27
N GLU A 331 19.34 -15.73 -1.13
CA GLU A 331 19.67 -17.15 -1.10
C GLU A 331 18.53 -18.00 -1.71
N THR A 332 17.28 -17.73 -1.32
CA THR A 332 16.11 -18.45 -1.86
C THR A 332 15.90 -18.14 -3.34
N CYS A 333 16.04 -16.88 -3.76
CA CYS A 333 16.01 -16.50 -5.18
C CYS A 333 17.03 -17.30 -5.99
N LYS A 334 18.27 -17.44 -5.48
CA LYS A 334 19.30 -18.24 -6.13
C LYS A 334 18.95 -19.73 -6.19
N GLU A 335 18.39 -20.30 -5.14
CA GLU A 335 18.01 -21.73 -5.07
C GLU A 335 16.92 -22.09 -6.09
N PHE A 336 15.95 -21.21 -6.30
CA PHE A 336 14.85 -21.41 -7.23
C PHE A 336 15.14 -20.88 -8.63
N GLY A 337 16.32 -20.27 -8.82
CA GLY A 337 16.71 -19.59 -10.05
C GLY A 337 15.69 -18.51 -10.40
N ILE A 338 15.44 -17.58 -9.47
CA ILE A 338 14.58 -16.41 -9.64
C ILE A 338 15.45 -15.17 -9.64
N THR A 339 15.34 -14.39 -10.70
CA THR A 339 16.01 -13.10 -10.84
C THR A 339 15.21 -12.02 -10.14
N TYR A 340 15.84 -11.33 -9.18
CA TYR A 340 15.25 -10.18 -8.52
C TYR A 340 15.95 -8.90 -9.01
N GLU A 341 15.18 -8.05 -9.69
CA GLU A 341 15.67 -6.82 -10.30
C GLU A 341 15.26 -5.59 -9.49
N LEU A 342 16.11 -4.57 -9.51
CA LEU A 342 15.84 -3.27 -8.92
C LEU A 342 15.69 -2.23 -10.02
N GLY A 343 14.77 -1.29 -9.83
CA GLY A 343 14.61 -0.11 -10.67
C GLY A 343 15.20 1.13 -10.01
N THR A 344 15.27 2.22 -10.77
CA THR A 344 15.49 3.57 -10.22
C THR A 344 14.14 4.27 -10.04
N ILE A 345 14.08 5.33 -9.23
CA ILE A 345 12.87 6.15 -9.09
C ILE A 345 12.40 6.65 -10.47
N PHE A 346 13.34 7.11 -11.30
CA PHE A 346 13.01 7.66 -12.62
C PHE A 346 12.55 6.58 -13.60
N ASP A 347 13.17 5.41 -13.55
CA ASP A 347 12.77 4.25 -14.36
C ASP A 347 11.32 3.84 -14.09
N LEU A 348 10.96 3.66 -12.82
CA LEU A 348 9.60 3.26 -12.44
C LEU A 348 8.56 4.36 -12.71
N LEU A 349 8.91 5.63 -12.48
CA LEU A 349 8.06 6.76 -12.85
C LEU A 349 7.76 6.78 -14.36
N LYS A 350 8.79 6.62 -15.19
CA LYS A 350 8.62 6.52 -16.64
C LYS A 350 7.80 5.29 -17.02
N GLY A 351 8.09 4.15 -16.41
CA GLY A 351 7.40 2.89 -16.60
C GLY A 351 5.91 2.98 -16.34
N GLN A 352 5.50 3.66 -15.27
CA GLN A 352 4.10 3.83 -14.93
C GLN A 352 3.29 4.45 -16.08
N PHE A 353 3.80 5.52 -16.69
CA PHE A 353 3.14 6.17 -17.82
C PHE A 353 3.20 5.31 -19.10
N LEU A 354 4.31 4.61 -19.34
CA LEU A 354 4.39 3.65 -20.44
C LEU A 354 3.37 2.51 -20.28
N GLN A 355 3.13 2.05 -19.05
CA GLN A 355 2.12 1.03 -18.75
C GLN A 355 0.69 1.52 -19.04
N LEU A 356 0.38 2.78 -18.75
CA LEU A 356 -0.92 3.37 -19.14
C LEU A 356 -1.10 3.37 -20.68
N ALA A 357 -0.03 3.65 -21.43
CA ALA A 357 -0.09 3.68 -22.89
C ALA A 357 -0.09 2.30 -23.56
N ARG A 358 0.26 1.25 -22.80
CA ARG A 358 0.40 -0.12 -23.27
C ARG A 358 -0.95 -0.80 -23.51
N THR A 359 -1.12 -1.39 -24.70
CA THR A 359 -2.34 -2.11 -25.12
C THR A 359 -2.13 -3.61 -25.31
N GLU A 360 -0.91 -4.00 -25.65
CA GLU A 360 -0.57 -5.40 -25.95
C GLU A 360 -0.03 -6.09 -24.70
N PRO A 361 -0.62 -7.25 -24.34
CA PRO A 361 -0.03 -8.13 -23.34
C PRO A 361 1.36 -8.63 -23.71
N ASN A 362 2.16 -8.96 -22.71
CA ASN A 362 3.50 -9.47 -22.88
C ASN A 362 3.36 -10.98 -23.11
N PRO A 363 3.71 -11.49 -24.30
CA PRO A 363 3.56 -12.91 -24.59
C PRO A 363 4.61 -13.76 -23.88
N LYS A 364 5.64 -13.15 -23.27
CA LYS A 364 6.71 -13.85 -22.58
C LYS A 364 6.41 -13.86 -21.07
N PRO A 365 6.32 -15.04 -20.45
CA PRO A 365 6.19 -15.11 -19.00
C PRO A 365 7.41 -14.51 -18.31
N PRO A 366 7.27 -14.02 -17.07
CA PRO A 366 8.40 -13.62 -16.24
C PRO A 366 9.46 -14.73 -16.17
N GLY A 367 10.74 -14.34 -16.22
CA GLY A 367 11.85 -15.27 -16.28
C GLY A 367 12.06 -16.07 -14.99
N LYS A 368 12.89 -17.12 -15.12
CA LYS A 368 13.65 -17.68 -14.01
C LYS A 368 14.94 -16.88 -13.87
#